data_AF-A0A061GNB4-F1
#
_entry.id   AF-A0A061GNB4-F1
#
_cell.length_a   1.000
_cell.length_b   1.000
_cell.length_c   1.000
_cell.angle_alpha   90.00
_cell.angle_beta   90.00
_cell.angle_gamma   90.00
#
_symmetry.space_group_name_H-M   'P 1'
#
loop_
_entity.id
_entity.type
_entity.pdbx_description
1 polymer ?
#
loop_
_entity_poly.entity_id
_entity_poly.type
_entity_poly.pdbx_seq_one_letter_code
_entity_poly.pdbx_strand_id
1 'polypeptide(L)'
;MAVTLKRLSFICPFLFRNFPIQNFPLSTSSRFGTFCNFSVSPTNQTTLQSSTASSEKGAEFDHRGFLKWQNGGGYFHESACIDPTVLIEIGAIVHSKSVLGANAHVGSGTVIGPSVTIGQFTKIGYNTALSNCTVGDSCVIHNGVCIGQDGFGFFVDEDGSMVKKPQMLNARIGNYVEIGANTCIDRGSWRDTVIGDHAKIDNLVQIGHNVVIGNSCMLCGQVGIAG
;
A
#
# COMPACT_ATOMS: atom_id res chain seq x y z
N MET A 1 -27.80 10.95 18.58
CA MET A 1 -28.62 11.80 17.69
C MET A 1 -29.53 10.91 16.89
N ALA A 2 -30.84 11.02 17.08
CA ALA A 2 -31.83 10.20 16.39
C ALA A 2 -32.13 10.79 15.00
N VAL A 3 -32.03 9.97 13.95
CA VAL A 3 -32.51 10.34 12.62
C VAL A 3 -33.81 9.59 12.34
N THR A 4 -34.87 10.37 12.24
CA THR A 4 -36.25 9.97 11.95
C THR A 4 -36.36 9.34 10.55
N LEU A 5 -36.78 8.08 10.46
CA LEU A 5 -37.17 7.45 9.18
C LEU A 5 -38.46 8.10 8.65
N LYS A 6 -38.34 8.84 7.55
CA LYS A 6 -39.48 9.11 6.66
C LYS A 6 -39.50 8.07 5.54
N ARG A 7 -40.50 7.23 5.60
CA ARG A 7 -40.95 6.27 4.59
C ARG A 7 -41.31 7.04 3.31
N LEU A 8 -40.61 6.82 2.20
CA LEU A 8 -41.09 7.19 0.87
C LEU A 8 -41.32 5.93 0.05
N SER A 9 -42.60 5.61 -0.14
CA SER A 9 -43.10 4.61 -1.07
C SER A 9 -43.44 5.30 -2.39
N PHE A 10 -42.65 5.12 -3.45
CA PHE A 10 -43.14 5.24 -4.82
C PHE A 10 -42.38 4.28 -5.74
N ILE A 11 -43.15 3.38 -6.32
CA ILE A 11 -42.81 2.40 -7.35
C ILE A 11 -42.89 3.12 -8.71
N CYS A 12 -41.90 2.91 -9.57
CA CYS A 12 -42.09 2.98 -11.02
C CYS A 12 -41.08 2.07 -11.73
N PRO A 13 -41.49 1.00 -12.43
CA PRO A 13 -40.59 0.07 -13.11
C PRO A 13 -40.61 0.36 -14.61
N PHE A 14 -39.50 0.75 -15.26
CA PHE A 14 -39.46 0.72 -16.73
C PHE A 14 -38.06 0.44 -17.30
N LEU A 15 -38.02 -0.73 -17.97
CA LEU A 15 -37.34 -1.10 -19.20
C LEU A 15 -35.82 -1.27 -19.29
N PHE A 16 -35.46 -2.54 -19.49
CA PHE A 16 -34.37 -3.05 -20.31
C PHE A 16 -34.19 -2.28 -21.64
N ARG A 17 -32.95 -1.88 -21.93
CA ARG A 17 -32.44 -1.81 -23.31
C ARG A 17 -30.99 -2.30 -23.37
N ASN A 18 -30.81 -3.40 -24.09
CA ASN A 18 -29.53 -3.89 -24.61
C ASN A 18 -28.93 -2.85 -25.56
N PHE A 19 -27.62 -2.63 -25.49
CA PHE A 19 -26.82 -2.12 -26.61
C PHE A 19 -25.51 -2.93 -26.76
N PRO A 20 -25.04 -3.13 -27.99
CA PRO A 20 -24.08 -4.17 -28.32
C PRO A 20 -22.61 -3.68 -28.28
N ILE A 21 -21.75 -4.68 -28.23
CA ILE A 21 -20.30 -4.67 -28.34
C ILE A 21 -19.86 -4.03 -29.67
N GLN A 22 -18.93 -3.08 -29.62
CA GLN A 22 -18.07 -2.73 -30.76
C GLN A 22 -16.61 -2.52 -30.31
N ASN A 23 -15.74 -3.28 -30.96
CA ASN A 23 -14.27 -3.25 -30.90
C ASN A 23 -13.69 -2.03 -31.61
N PHE A 24 -12.58 -1.46 -31.13
CA PHE A 24 -11.61 -0.67 -31.90
C PHE A 24 -10.25 -0.61 -31.14
N PRO A 25 -9.12 -0.26 -31.79
CA PRO A 25 -8.01 -1.19 -31.99
C PRO A 25 -6.77 -0.93 -31.12
N LEU A 26 -5.86 -1.91 -31.11
CA LEU A 26 -4.51 -1.82 -30.57
C LEU A 26 -3.69 -0.71 -31.24
N SER A 27 -3.00 0.12 -30.45
CA SER A 27 -1.76 0.75 -30.90
C SER A 27 -0.75 0.99 -29.78
N THR A 28 0.49 0.59 -30.10
CA THR A 28 1.79 1.15 -29.66
C THR A 28 2.25 0.93 -28.22
N SER A 29 3.02 -0.15 -28.06
CA SER A 29 4.05 -0.37 -27.03
C SER A 29 5.13 0.72 -27.10
N SER A 30 5.27 1.51 -26.04
CA SER A 30 6.45 2.34 -25.78
C SER A 30 7.40 1.59 -24.86
N ARG A 31 8.58 1.26 -25.40
CA ARG A 31 9.72 0.65 -24.72
C ARG A 31 10.22 1.58 -23.61
N PHE A 32 10.24 1.10 -22.37
CA PHE A 32 11.08 1.70 -21.33
C PHE A 32 12.47 1.09 -21.40
N GLY A 33 13.46 1.94 -21.69
CA GLY A 33 14.86 1.58 -21.84
C GLY A 33 15.52 1.31 -20.49
N THR A 34 16.24 0.19 -20.44
CA THR A 34 17.21 -0.15 -19.41
C THR A 34 18.51 0.61 -19.71
N PHE A 35 18.92 1.54 -18.86
CA PHE A 35 20.30 2.02 -18.83
C PHE A 35 20.70 2.42 -17.40
N CYS A 36 21.42 1.53 -16.74
CA CYS A 36 22.40 1.89 -15.71
C CYS A 36 23.67 1.09 -16.01
N ASN A 37 24.63 1.72 -16.68
CA ASN A 37 26.01 1.26 -16.77
C ASN A 37 26.89 2.43 -16.34
N PHE A 38 27.62 2.27 -15.24
CA PHE A 38 28.82 3.08 -14.99
C PHE A 38 29.95 2.15 -14.56
N SER A 39 31.00 2.17 -15.38
CA SER A 39 32.29 1.54 -15.21
C SER A 39 33.12 2.27 -14.15
N VAL A 40 33.82 1.53 -13.31
CA VAL A 40 35.01 2.03 -12.59
C VAL A 40 36.13 1.01 -12.74
N SER A 41 37.31 1.50 -13.12
CA SER A 41 38.59 0.78 -13.10
C SER A 41 39.55 1.49 -12.13
N PRO A 42 40.59 0.79 -11.62
CA PRO A 42 41.06 0.93 -10.24
C PRO A 42 42.38 1.69 -10.10
N THR A 43 42.68 2.19 -8.89
CA THR A 43 44.04 2.60 -8.49
C THR A 43 44.33 2.32 -7.01
N ASN A 44 45.60 2.00 -6.77
CA ASN A 44 46.21 1.30 -5.63
C ASN A 44 46.60 2.17 -4.41
N GLN A 45 46.71 1.49 -3.25
CA GLN A 45 47.64 1.73 -2.10
C GLN A 45 47.48 3.07 -1.31
N THR A 46 47.70 3.24 0.00
CA THR A 46 48.61 2.60 0.98
C THR A 46 48.17 2.99 2.42
N THR A 47 48.57 2.18 3.39
CA THR A 47 48.38 2.25 4.85
C THR A 47 48.99 3.49 5.53
N LEU A 48 48.33 4.06 6.55
CA LEU A 48 48.95 4.82 7.66
C LEU A 48 48.00 4.88 8.87
N GLN A 49 48.44 4.33 10.01
CA GLN A 49 47.79 4.44 11.32
C GLN A 49 48.32 5.69 12.06
N SER A 50 47.43 6.46 12.68
CA SER A 50 47.75 7.22 13.91
C SER A 50 46.47 7.48 14.72
N SER A 51 46.57 7.29 16.03
CA SER A 51 45.51 7.37 17.03
C SER A 51 45.38 8.78 17.60
N THR A 52 44.15 9.23 17.87
CA THR A 52 43.80 10.20 18.94
C THR A 52 42.27 10.29 19.11
N ALA A 53 41.86 10.74 20.30
CA ALA A 53 40.65 10.37 21.01
C ALA A 53 39.32 11.07 20.62
N SER A 54 38.23 10.39 21.01
CA SER A 54 36.88 10.86 21.37
C SER A 54 35.99 11.50 20.30
N SER A 55 35.14 10.66 19.72
CA SER A 55 33.70 10.89 19.64
C SER A 55 33.03 9.54 19.71
N GLU A 56 32.16 9.32 20.69
CA GLU A 56 31.39 8.09 20.86
C GLU A 56 30.62 7.77 19.57
N LYS A 57 31.18 6.90 18.73
CA LYS A 57 30.44 6.23 17.66
C LYS A 57 29.75 5.05 18.31
N GLY A 58 28.56 5.28 18.85
CA GLY A 58 27.56 4.23 19.01
C GLY A 58 27.11 3.76 17.63
N ALA A 59 27.96 2.99 16.94
CA ALA A 59 27.59 2.27 15.74
C ALA A 59 27.10 0.88 16.16
N GLU A 60 25.93 0.85 16.80
CA GLU A 60 25.25 -0.39 17.14
C GLU A 60 23.87 -0.35 16.52
N PHE A 61 23.74 -1.07 15.40
CA PHE A 61 22.62 -1.93 15.07
C PHE A 61 22.92 -2.66 13.73
N ASP A 62 23.16 -3.96 13.79
CA ASP A 62 23.19 -4.85 12.61
C ASP A 62 21.78 -5.41 12.39
N HIS A 63 21.19 -5.13 11.23
CA HIS A 63 19.99 -5.79 10.72
C HIS A 63 20.00 -5.65 9.20
N ARG A 64 21.01 -6.32 8.59
CA ARG A 64 21.32 -6.42 7.16
C ARG A 64 20.40 -5.61 6.24
N GLY A 65 20.87 -4.41 5.90
CA GLY A 65 20.36 -3.60 4.80
C GLY A 65 19.54 -2.37 5.18
N PHE A 66 19.17 -2.12 6.44
CA PHE A 66 18.44 -0.90 6.81
C PHE A 66 19.35 0.30 7.08
N LEU A 67 18.94 1.45 6.56
CA LEU A 67 19.62 2.73 6.62
C LEU A 67 18.66 3.82 7.09
N LYS A 68 19.19 4.90 7.66
CA LYS A 68 18.38 6.06 8.07
C LYS A 68 18.09 6.97 6.87
N TRP A 69 16.82 7.34 6.68
CA TRP A 69 16.40 8.29 5.67
C TRP A 69 16.58 9.73 6.15
N GLN A 70 17.15 10.59 5.31
CA GLN A 70 17.52 11.95 5.72
C GLN A 70 16.31 12.89 5.83
N ASN A 71 15.31 12.73 4.97
CA ASN A 71 14.10 13.56 4.97
C ASN A 71 13.05 12.97 5.92
N GLY A 72 13.10 13.33 7.21
CA GLY A 72 12.13 12.92 8.24
C GLY A 72 12.66 11.95 9.30
N GLY A 73 13.77 11.26 9.03
CA GLY A 73 14.50 10.48 10.04
C GLY A 73 14.04 9.04 10.28
N GLY A 74 13.11 8.50 9.48
CA GLY A 74 12.75 7.08 9.50
C GLY A 74 13.82 6.15 8.92
N TYR A 75 13.49 4.86 8.77
CA TYR A 75 14.41 3.83 8.27
C TYR A 75 13.91 3.20 6.99
N PHE A 76 14.83 2.80 6.11
CA PHE A 76 14.51 2.10 4.86
C PHE A 76 15.55 1.02 4.56
N HIS A 77 15.14 -0.02 3.86
CA HIS A 77 16.05 -1.04 3.36
C HIS A 77 16.77 -0.58 2.08
N GLU A 78 18.06 -0.88 1.92
CA GLU A 78 18.93 -0.43 0.82
C GLU A 78 18.43 -0.84 -0.58
N SER A 79 17.63 -1.90 -0.66
CA SER A 79 17.00 -2.36 -1.91
C SER A 79 15.64 -1.74 -2.21
N ALA A 80 15.13 -0.85 -1.35
CA ALA A 80 13.93 -0.07 -1.64
C ALA A 80 14.26 1.01 -2.68
N CYS A 81 13.33 1.27 -3.58
CA CYS A 81 13.42 2.35 -4.56
C CYS A 81 12.57 3.52 -4.06
N ILE A 82 13.22 4.56 -3.53
CA ILE A 82 12.54 5.69 -2.89
C ILE A 82 12.96 6.96 -3.60
N ASP A 83 11.98 7.73 -4.09
CA ASP A 83 12.26 9.04 -4.67
C ASP A 83 12.87 9.99 -3.62
N PRO A 84 13.90 10.81 -3.95
CA PRO A 84 14.55 11.69 -2.98
C PRO A 84 13.64 12.72 -2.30
N THR A 85 12.48 13.03 -2.90
CA THR A 85 11.51 13.99 -2.35
C THR A 85 10.60 13.39 -1.27
N VAL A 86 10.62 12.07 -1.08
CA VAL A 86 9.77 11.38 -0.11
C VAL A 86 10.12 11.80 1.32
N LEU A 87 9.09 12.07 2.13
CA LEU A 87 9.20 12.30 3.56
C LEU A 87 8.90 11.00 4.31
N ILE A 88 9.86 10.50 5.09
CA ILE A 88 9.70 9.31 5.94
C ILE A 88 9.97 9.73 7.37
N GLU A 89 8.90 9.88 8.15
CA GLU A 89 8.99 10.37 9.53
C GLU A 89 9.66 9.36 10.49
N ILE A 90 10.04 9.86 11.65
CA ILE A 90 10.65 9.08 12.72
C ILE A 90 9.81 7.85 13.09
N GLY A 91 10.48 6.71 13.25
CA GLY A 91 9.84 5.44 13.59
C GLY A 91 9.09 4.77 12.44
N ALA A 92 8.95 5.40 11.27
CA ALA A 92 8.47 4.71 10.08
C ALA A 92 9.57 3.82 9.49
N ILE A 93 9.18 2.66 8.95
CA ILE A 93 10.08 1.65 8.39
C ILE A 93 9.62 1.26 6.99
N VAL A 94 10.53 1.32 6.03
CA VAL A 94 10.31 0.93 4.64
C VAL A 94 11.14 -0.30 4.29
N HIS A 95 10.49 -1.42 3.97
CA HIS A 95 11.13 -2.70 3.75
C HIS A 95 11.70 -2.89 2.33
N SER A 96 12.38 -4.02 2.12
CA SER A 96 13.08 -4.35 0.89
C SER A 96 12.17 -4.36 -0.35
N LYS A 97 12.71 -3.90 -1.48
CA LYS A 97 12.05 -3.87 -2.80
C LYS A 97 10.77 -3.04 -2.87
N SER A 98 10.39 -2.30 -1.82
CA SER A 98 9.27 -1.37 -1.91
C SER A 98 9.60 -0.20 -2.85
N VAL A 99 8.58 0.41 -3.43
CA VAL A 99 8.71 1.56 -4.33
C VAL A 99 7.89 2.71 -3.81
N LEU A 100 8.49 3.87 -3.56
CA LEU A 100 7.81 5.08 -3.10
C LEU A 100 8.01 6.20 -4.13
N GLY A 101 6.90 6.69 -4.70
CA GLY A 101 6.88 7.76 -5.69
C GLY A 101 7.15 9.15 -5.12
N ALA A 102 7.41 10.11 -6.01
CA ALA A 102 7.76 11.48 -5.63
C ALA A 102 6.72 12.14 -4.73
N ASN A 103 7.19 12.91 -3.74
CA ASN A 103 6.38 13.65 -2.78
C ASN A 103 5.41 12.79 -1.95
N ALA A 104 5.61 11.47 -1.89
CA ALA A 104 4.90 10.64 -0.94
C ALA A 104 5.33 10.99 0.51
N HIS A 105 4.40 10.83 1.45
CA HIS A 105 4.63 11.10 2.87
C HIS A 105 4.26 9.87 3.68
N VAL A 106 5.22 9.33 4.42
CA VAL A 106 5.06 8.20 5.32
C VAL A 106 5.11 8.71 6.75
N GLY A 107 3.97 8.69 7.43
CA GLY A 107 3.82 9.14 8.82
C GLY A 107 4.53 8.24 9.83
N SER A 108 4.83 8.80 11.00
CA SER A 108 5.51 8.14 12.11
C SER A 108 4.89 6.78 12.48
N GLY A 109 5.74 5.79 12.76
CA GLY A 109 5.33 4.43 13.16
C GLY A 109 4.72 3.57 12.04
N THR A 110 4.60 4.08 10.82
CA THR A 110 4.10 3.31 9.68
C THR A 110 5.10 2.28 9.19
N VAL A 111 4.61 1.09 8.84
CA VAL A 111 5.39 0.02 8.23
C VAL A 111 4.95 -0.18 6.78
N ILE A 112 5.88 0.07 5.85
CA ILE A 112 5.73 -0.25 4.44
C ILE A 112 6.44 -1.58 4.20
N GLY A 113 5.66 -2.66 4.02
CA GLY A 113 6.16 -4.01 3.87
C GLY A 113 6.92 -4.27 2.56
N PRO A 114 7.55 -5.45 2.42
CA PRO A 114 8.35 -5.77 1.25
C PRO A 114 7.55 -5.70 -0.05
N SER A 115 8.15 -5.15 -1.09
CA SER A 115 7.54 -5.03 -2.43
C SER A 115 6.21 -4.25 -2.49
N VAL A 116 5.86 -3.48 -1.45
CA VAL A 116 4.74 -2.54 -1.50
C VAL A 116 5.09 -1.37 -2.41
N THR A 117 4.14 -0.95 -3.24
CA THR A 117 4.30 0.22 -4.11
C THR A 117 3.35 1.33 -3.67
N ILE A 118 3.89 2.54 -3.48
CA ILE A 118 3.15 3.74 -3.12
C ILE A 118 3.36 4.79 -4.22
N GLY A 119 2.27 5.29 -4.78
CA GLY A 119 2.27 6.34 -5.80
C GLY A 119 2.73 7.70 -5.29
N GLN A 120 2.92 8.62 -6.23
CA GLN A 120 3.35 9.99 -5.95
C GLN A 120 2.25 10.79 -5.24
N PHE A 121 2.65 11.78 -4.44
CA PHE A 121 1.76 12.66 -3.67
C PHE A 121 0.81 11.94 -2.69
N THR A 122 1.01 10.64 -2.46
CA THR A 122 0.20 9.86 -1.52
C THR A 122 0.67 10.11 -0.09
N LYS A 123 -0.29 10.38 0.80
CA LYS A 123 -0.07 10.64 2.22
C LYS A 123 -0.52 9.44 3.04
N ILE A 124 0.37 8.92 3.86
CA ILE A 124 0.11 7.80 4.75
C ILE A 124 0.24 8.28 6.19
N GLY A 125 -0.84 8.12 6.95
CA GLY A 125 -0.95 8.53 8.34
C GLY A 125 -0.09 7.67 9.27
N TYR A 126 -0.23 7.92 10.57
CA TYR A 126 0.56 7.30 11.61
C TYR A 126 0.15 5.84 11.85
N ASN A 127 1.11 5.01 12.26
CA ASN A 127 0.89 3.62 12.67
C ASN A 127 0.10 2.79 11.64
N THR A 128 0.29 3.07 10.34
CA THR A 128 -0.33 2.31 9.25
C THR A 128 0.51 1.05 8.99
N ALA A 129 -0.12 -0.07 8.63
CA ALA A 129 0.56 -1.29 8.22
C ALA A 129 0.16 -1.66 6.78
N LEU A 130 1.12 -1.56 5.85
CA LEU A 130 0.91 -1.91 4.45
C LEU A 130 1.75 -3.13 4.09
N SER A 131 1.13 -4.18 3.59
CA SER A 131 1.80 -5.38 3.06
C SER A 131 1.09 -5.83 1.79
N ASN A 132 1.78 -6.56 0.90
CA ASN A 132 1.15 -7.22 -0.26
C ASN A 132 0.18 -6.33 -1.06
N CYS A 133 0.54 -5.06 -1.25
CA CYS A 133 -0.37 -4.09 -1.83
C CYS A 133 0.32 -3.05 -2.72
N THR A 134 -0.49 -2.43 -3.56
CA THR A 134 -0.13 -1.27 -4.36
C THR A 134 -1.12 -0.16 -4.06
N VAL A 135 -0.62 1.04 -3.79
CA VAL A 135 -1.41 2.27 -3.61
C VAL A 135 -1.08 3.24 -4.73
N GLY A 136 -2.10 3.73 -5.42
CA GLY A 136 -1.95 4.71 -6.49
C GLY A 136 -1.52 6.09 -6.02
N ASP A 137 -1.64 7.06 -6.93
CA ASP A 137 -1.21 8.43 -6.75
C ASP A 137 -2.25 9.26 -5.98
N SER A 138 -1.77 10.28 -5.26
CA SER A 138 -2.60 11.29 -4.59
C SER A 138 -3.64 10.72 -3.64
N CYS A 139 -3.33 9.58 -3.01
CA CYS A 139 -4.18 8.94 -2.02
C CYS A 139 -3.97 9.53 -0.63
N VAL A 140 -4.99 9.42 0.23
CA VAL A 140 -4.92 9.78 1.64
C VAL A 140 -5.29 8.56 2.46
N ILE A 141 -4.31 8.02 3.19
CA ILE A 141 -4.47 6.87 4.08
C ILE A 141 -4.40 7.40 5.51
N HIS A 142 -5.50 7.36 6.24
CA HIS A 142 -5.55 7.85 7.62
C HIS A 142 -4.88 6.88 8.60
N ASN A 143 -4.79 7.30 9.86
CA ASN A 143 -4.03 6.60 10.89
C ASN A 143 -4.56 5.19 11.17
N GLY A 144 -3.65 4.26 11.48
CA GLY A 144 -3.99 2.90 11.90
C GLY A 144 -4.62 2.01 10.82
N VAL A 145 -4.60 2.45 9.55
CA VAL A 145 -5.10 1.63 8.43
C VAL A 145 -4.21 0.40 8.23
N CYS A 146 -4.84 -0.74 7.94
CA CYS A 146 -4.17 -1.98 7.59
C CYS A 146 -4.58 -2.42 6.19
N ILE A 147 -3.60 -2.62 5.29
CA ILE A 147 -3.85 -3.05 3.92
C ILE A 147 -2.98 -4.26 3.59
N GLY A 148 -3.63 -5.29 3.05
CA GLY A 148 -3.02 -6.47 2.45
C GLY A 148 -2.61 -7.57 3.43
N GLN A 149 -3.12 -7.53 4.66
CA GLN A 149 -3.16 -8.69 5.55
C GLN A 149 -3.97 -9.85 4.95
N ASP A 150 -3.76 -11.05 5.51
CA ASP A 150 -4.48 -12.26 5.12
C ASP A 150 -5.98 -12.13 5.37
N GLY A 151 -6.78 -12.39 4.34
CA GLY A 151 -8.22 -12.54 4.53
C GLY A 151 -8.65 -13.73 5.40
N PHE A 152 -9.90 -13.67 5.86
CA PHE A 152 -10.54 -14.70 6.69
C PHE A 152 -11.01 -15.94 5.90
N GLY A 153 -10.10 -16.61 5.18
CA GLY A 153 -10.39 -17.83 4.43
C GLY A 153 -9.97 -19.11 5.17
N PHE A 154 -10.91 -20.03 5.40
CA PHE A 154 -10.66 -21.36 5.97
C PHE A 154 -11.43 -22.45 5.20
N PHE A 155 -10.92 -23.68 5.21
CA PHE A 155 -11.63 -24.87 4.79
C PHE A 155 -11.72 -25.86 5.94
N VAL A 156 -12.77 -26.68 5.94
CA VAL A 156 -12.92 -27.80 6.88
C VAL A 156 -12.28 -29.02 6.22
N ASP A 157 -11.30 -29.63 6.86
CA ASP A 157 -10.71 -30.87 6.38
C ASP A 157 -11.58 -32.10 6.73
N GLU A 158 -11.11 -33.29 6.34
CA GLU A 158 -11.84 -34.55 6.56
C GLU A 158 -12.05 -34.87 8.04
N ASP A 159 -11.19 -34.35 8.92
CA ASP A 159 -11.24 -34.53 10.37
C ASP A 159 -12.10 -33.46 11.07
N GLY A 160 -12.66 -32.50 10.32
CA GLY A 160 -13.47 -31.41 10.85
C GLY A 160 -12.67 -30.21 11.36
N SER A 161 -11.35 -30.17 11.12
CA SER A 161 -10.47 -29.09 11.56
C SER A 161 -10.52 -27.89 10.61
N MET A 162 -10.41 -26.68 11.17
CA MET A 162 -10.36 -25.43 10.41
C MET A 162 -8.94 -25.17 9.91
N VAL A 163 -8.69 -25.36 8.62
CA VAL A 163 -7.38 -25.15 7.99
C VAL A 163 -7.35 -23.85 7.20
N LYS A 164 -6.30 -23.05 7.36
CA LYS A 164 -6.15 -21.75 6.70
C LYS A 164 -6.06 -21.91 5.19
N LYS A 165 -6.90 -21.19 4.45
CA LYS A 165 -6.78 -21.07 3.00
C LYS A 165 -5.69 -20.03 2.65
N PRO A 166 -4.66 -20.40 1.88
CA PRO A 166 -3.62 -19.46 1.46
C PRO A 166 -4.19 -18.23 0.74
N GLN A 167 -3.73 -17.04 1.15
CA GLN A 167 -4.06 -15.76 0.54
C GLN A 167 -2.79 -15.25 -0.17
N MET A 168 -2.63 -15.53 -1.45
CA MET A 168 -1.33 -15.36 -2.14
C MET A 168 -1.26 -14.12 -3.05
N LEU A 169 -2.38 -13.41 -3.21
CA LEU A 169 -2.47 -12.28 -4.15
C LEU A 169 -2.31 -10.95 -3.41
N ASN A 170 -2.88 -9.85 -3.93
CA ASN A 170 -2.62 -8.51 -3.42
C ASN A 170 -3.92 -7.75 -3.12
N ALA A 171 -3.75 -6.60 -2.46
CA ALA A 171 -4.72 -5.52 -2.46
C ALA A 171 -4.25 -4.39 -3.39
N ARG A 172 -5.12 -3.93 -4.28
CA ARG A 172 -4.84 -2.85 -5.24
C ARG A 172 -5.73 -1.66 -4.96
N ILE A 173 -5.12 -0.55 -4.58
CA ILE A 173 -5.78 0.72 -4.34
C ILE A 173 -5.47 1.64 -5.53
N GLY A 174 -6.52 2.18 -6.16
CA GLY A 174 -6.43 3.13 -7.25
C GLY A 174 -5.88 4.50 -6.83
N ASN A 175 -6.06 5.49 -7.69
CA ASN A 175 -5.64 6.87 -7.50
C ASN A 175 -6.71 7.70 -6.80
N TYR A 176 -6.32 8.77 -6.11
CA TYR A 176 -7.22 9.70 -5.44
C TYR A 176 -8.17 9.05 -4.41
N VAL A 177 -7.80 7.88 -3.91
CA VAL A 177 -8.56 7.15 -2.89
C VAL A 177 -8.30 7.76 -1.52
N GLU A 178 -9.35 7.86 -0.71
CA GLU A 178 -9.22 8.23 0.70
C GLU A 178 -9.73 7.08 1.57
N ILE A 179 -8.91 6.67 2.54
CA ILE A 179 -9.19 5.54 3.45
C ILE A 179 -9.10 6.02 4.89
N GLY A 180 -10.24 6.01 5.57
CA GLY A 180 -10.42 6.48 6.93
C GLY A 180 -9.70 5.62 7.97
N ALA A 181 -9.55 6.17 9.16
CA ALA A 181 -8.75 5.61 10.23
C ALA A 181 -9.22 4.22 10.65
N ASN A 182 -8.26 3.34 10.97
CA ASN A 182 -8.49 1.98 11.43
C ASN A 182 -9.33 1.10 10.48
N THR A 183 -9.38 1.43 9.19
CA THR A 183 -9.97 0.59 8.15
C THR A 183 -9.02 -0.55 7.79
N CYS A 184 -9.59 -1.74 7.57
CA CYS A 184 -8.85 -2.96 7.23
C CYS A 184 -9.25 -3.46 5.83
N ILE A 185 -8.27 -3.68 4.97
CA ILE A 185 -8.47 -4.18 3.59
C ILE A 185 -7.66 -5.44 3.36
N ASP A 186 -8.32 -6.60 3.33
CA ASP A 186 -7.66 -7.89 3.19
C ASP A 186 -7.19 -8.10 1.73
N ARG A 187 -6.04 -8.76 1.54
CA ARG A 187 -5.59 -9.14 0.19
C ARG A 187 -6.39 -10.31 -0.37
N GLY A 188 -6.30 -10.48 -1.68
CA GLY A 188 -6.96 -11.56 -2.40
C GLY A 188 -6.39 -12.98 -2.17
N SER A 189 -7.26 -13.98 -2.29
CA SER A 189 -6.87 -15.40 -2.51
C SER A 189 -6.81 -15.82 -3.97
N TRP A 190 -7.92 -15.70 -4.70
CA TRP A 190 -8.06 -16.15 -6.10
C TRP A 190 -8.09 -15.01 -7.13
N ARG A 191 -8.46 -13.81 -6.69
CA ARG A 191 -8.24 -12.54 -7.42
C ARG A 191 -7.84 -11.44 -6.44
N ASP A 192 -7.23 -10.37 -6.91
CA ASP A 192 -6.90 -9.23 -6.05
C ASP A 192 -8.17 -8.62 -5.41
N THR A 193 -8.00 -8.06 -4.21
CA THR A 193 -8.95 -7.09 -3.66
C THR A 193 -8.67 -5.76 -4.34
N VAL A 194 -9.70 -5.08 -4.86
CA VAL A 194 -9.53 -3.87 -5.68
C VAL A 194 -10.41 -2.75 -5.16
N ILE A 195 -9.80 -1.58 -4.98
CA ILE A 195 -10.47 -0.32 -4.70
C ILE A 195 -10.24 0.61 -5.89
N GLY A 196 -11.31 0.95 -6.60
CA GLY A 196 -11.26 1.81 -7.78
C GLY A 196 -10.90 3.27 -7.45
N ASP A 197 -10.54 4.01 -8.50
CA ASP A 197 -10.11 5.40 -8.39
C ASP A 197 -11.19 6.29 -7.76
N HIS A 198 -10.76 7.31 -7.03
CA HIS A 198 -11.61 8.30 -6.37
C HIS A 198 -12.55 7.76 -5.28
N ALA A 199 -12.46 6.49 -4.90
CA ALA A 199 -13.27 5.94 -3.82
C ALA A 199 -12.98 6.62 -2.47
N LYS A 200 -14.01 6.75 -1.63
CA LYS A 200 -13.94 7.33 -0.28
C LYS A 200 -14.45 6.32 0.73
N ILE A 201 -13.57 5.91 1.63
CA ILE A 201 -13.84 4.90 2.63
C ILE A 201 -13.67 5.59 3.98
N ASP A 202 -14.70 5.60 4.80
CA ASP A 202 -14.68 6.22 6.12
C ASP A 202 -13.96 5.31 7.15
N ASN A 203 -13.96 5.72 8.41
CA ASN A 203 -13.27 5.06 9.50
C ASN A 203 -13.92 3.69 9.85
N LEU A 204 -13.09 2.77 10.37
CA LEU A 204 -13.54 1.48 10.88
C LEU A 204 -14.30 0.62 9.86
N VAL A 205 -13.96 0.72 8.58
CA VAL A 205 -14.54 -0.13 7.53
C VAL A 205 -13.75 -1.44 7.44
N GLN A 206 -14.45 -2.55 7.19
CA GLN A 206 -13.84 -3.84 6.85
C GLN A 206 -14.09 -4.18 5.38
N ILE A 207 -13.02 -4.47 4.65
CA ILE A 207 -13.07 -4.97 3.28
C ILE A 207 -12.41 -6.34 3.24
N GLY A 208 -13.22 -7.39 3.05
CA GLY A 208 -12.77 -8.77 2.96
C GLY A 208 -11.92 -9.06 1.72
N HIS A 209 -11.32 -10.25 1.72
CA HIS A 209 -10.50 -10.71 0.60
C HIS A 209 -11.31 -10.76 -0.69
N ASN A 210 -10.70 -10.50 -1.84
CA ASN A 210 -11.39 -10.51 -3.12
C ASN A 210 -12.57 -9.52 -3.18
N VAL A 211 -12.67 -8.45 -2.40
CA VAL A 211 -13.72 -7.44 -2.68
C VAL A 211 -13.31 -6.61 -3.92
N VAL A 212 -14.28 -6.21 -4.75
CA VAL A 212 -14.08 -5.20 -5.81
C VAL A 212 -15.03 -4.05 -5.54
N ILE A 213 -14.45 -2.89 -5.26
CA ILE A 213 -15.14 -1.62 -5.15
C ILE A 213 -14.82 -0.83 -6.42
N GLY A 214 -15.86 -0.34 -7.09
CA GLY A 214 -15.73 0.46 -8.32
C GLY A 214 -15.16 1.86 -8.06
N ASN A 215 -15.04 2.63 -9.13
CA ASN A 215 -14.57 4.01 -9.07
C ASN A 215 -15.61 4.90 -8.37
N SER A 216 -15.16 5.90 -7.63
CA SER A 216 -15.99 6.94 -6.99
C SER A 216 -17.07 6.39 -6.04
N CYS A 217 -16.89 5.16 -5.52
CA CYS A 217 -17.76 4.63 -4.49
C CYS A 217 -17.50 5.30 -3.14
N MET A 218 -18.54 5.43 -2.32
CA MET A 218 -18.44 5.93 -0.95
C MET A 218 -18.92 4.86 0.03
N LEU A 219 -18.10 4.57 1.05
CA LEU A 219 -18.43 3.67 2.14
C LEU A 219 -18.39 4.45 3.45
N CYS A 220 -19.53 4.54 4.14
CA CYS A 220 -19.62 5.18 5.45
C CYS A 220 -18.99 4.31 6.55
N GLY A 221 -18.75 4.92 7.72
CA GLY A 221 -18.06 4.24 8.81
C GLY A 221 -18.78 2.97 9.26
N GLN A 222 -17.99 2.00 9.72
CA GLN A 222 -18.45 0.67 10.18
C GLN A 222 -19.11 -0.22 9.12
N VAL A 223 -19.07 0.16 7.84
CA VAL A 223 -19.44 -0.77 6.76
C VAL A 223 -18.50 -1.97 6.75
N GLY A 224 -19.06 -3.17 6.60
CA GLY A 224 -18.32 -4.40 6.39
C GLY A 224 -18.75 -5.07 5.10
N ILE A 225 -17.79 -5.40 4.23
CA ILE A 225 -18.03 -6.15 2.99
C ILE A 225 -17.29 -7.48 3.09
N ALA A 226 -18.04 -8.58 3.06
CA ALA A 226 -17.49 -9.93 3.09
C ALA A 226 -16.74 -10.27 1.78
N GLY A 227 -15.81 -11.24 1.86
CA GLY A 227 -14.96 -11.69 0.75
C GLY A 227 -15.53 -12.79 -0.12
#